data_AF-A0A9D5AXV6-F1
#
_entry.id   AF-A0A9D5AXV6-F1
#
_cell.length_a   1.000
_cell.length_b   1.000
_cell.length_c   1.000
_cell.angle_alpha   90.00
_cell.angle_beta   90.00
_cell.angle_gamma   90.00
#
_symmetry.space_group_name_H-M   'P 1'
#
loop_
_entity.id
_entity.type
_entity.pdbx_description
1 polymer ?
#
loop_
_entity_poly.entity_id
_entity_poly.type
_entity_poly.pdbx_seq_one_letter_code
_entity_poly.pdbx_strand_id
1 'polypeptide(L)' 'MANGGLKKMLTLAIGEGVSSARATIFVAQWYPHDINKDDPLVMARQQQERLSKLEMLKRRGKGPPKKGQGRRAAKRNK' A
#
# COMPACT_ATOMS: atom_id res chain seq x y z
N MET A 1 -36.03 6.96 17.11
CA MET A 1 -34.79 7.50 17.73
C MET A 1 -33.57 7.05 16.89
N ALA A 2 -33.29 7.68 15.75
CA ALA A 2 -32.21 7.30 14.81
C ALA A 2 -30.97 8.21 14.93
N ASN A 3 -30.70 8.76 16.13
CA ASN A 3 -29.68 9.82 16.32
C ASN A 3 -28.24 9.30 16.53
N GLY A 4 -28.02 7.98 16.57
CA GLY A 4 -26.71 7.39 16.85
C GLY A 4 -25.81 7.23 15.61
N GLY A 5 -26.38 7.10 14.41
CA GLY A 5 -25.63 6.85 13.18
C GLY A 5 -24.83 8.06 12.71
N LEU A 6 -25.48 9.23 12.66
CA LEU A 6 -24.86 10.47 12.18
C LEU A 6 -23.69 10.92 13.06
N LYS A 7 -23.85 10.81 14.40
CA LYS A 7 -22.79 11.15 15.36
C LYS A 7 -21.58 10.23 15.21
N LYS A 8 -21.80 8.91 15.02
CA LYS A 8 -20.70 7.96 14.78
C LYS A 8 -19.94 8.26 13.48
N MET A 9 -20.66 8.56 12.40
CA MET A 9 -20.04 8.94 11.12
C MET A 9 -19.19 10.21 11.26
N LEU A 10 -19.69 11.21 11.98
CA LEU A 10 -18.96 12.45 12.22
C LEU A 10 -17.71 12.21 13.07
N THR A 11 -17.82 11.43 14.15
CA THR A 11 -16.67 11.08 15.00
C THR A 11 -15.61 10.27 14.26
N LEU A 12 -16.02 9.34 13.38
CA LEU A 12 -15.10 8.58 12.53
C LEU A 12 -14.39 9.49 11.53
N ALA A 13 -15.11 10.37 10.84
CA ALA A 13 -14.51 11.33 9.90
C ALA A 13 -13.51 12.28 10.59
N ILE A 14 -13.82 12.73 11.80
CA ILE A 14 -12.90 13.54 12.63
C ILE A 14 -11.67 12.71 13.02
N GLY A 15 -11.86 11.47 13.49
CA GLY A 15 -10.76 10.58 13.88
C GLY A 15 -9.83 10.22 12.72
N GLU A 16 -10.38 9.90 11.55
CA GLU A 16 -9.62 9.61 10.33
C GLU A 16 -8.89 10.85 9.81
N GLY A 17 -9.54 12.02 9.84
CA GLY A 17 -8.93 13.31 9.51
C GLY A 17 -7.75 13.65 10.43
N VAL A 18 -7.93 13.53 11.75
CA VAL A 18 -6.87 13.79 12.73
C VAL A 18 -5.73 12.76 12.62
N SER A 19 -6.05 11.50 12.36
CA SER A 19 -5.04 10.44 12.19
C SER A 19 -4.21 10.65 10.92
N SER A 20 -4.83 11.02 9.80
CA SER A 20 -4.13 11.34 8.55
C SER A 20 -3.27 12.61 8.67
N ALA A 21 -3.76 13.65 9.36
CA ALA A 21 -2.98 14.85 9.68
C ALA A 21 -1.78 14.52 10.59
N ARG A 22 -1.97 13.65 11.58
CA ARG A 22 -0.88 13.18 12.45
C ARG A 22 0.14 12.34 11.67
N ALA A 23 -0.30 11.47 10.77
CA ALA A 23 0.58 10.68 9.92
C ALA A 23 1.40 11.57 8.99
N THR A 24 0.79 12.54 8.32
CA THR A 24 1.51 13.49 7.45
C THR A 24 2.51 14.34 8.22
N ILE A 25 2.14 14.91 9.38
CA ILE A 25 3.05 15.78 10.14
C ILE A 25 4.20 14.99 10.78
N PHE A 26 3.91 13.91 11.54
CA PHE A 26 4.94 13.20 12.29
C PHE A 26 5.76 12.24 11.44
N VAL A 27 5.16 11.57 10.44
CA VAL A 27 5.90 10.62 9.59
C VAL A 27 6.72 11.34 8.53
N ALA A 28 6.22 12.44 7.93
CA ALA A 28 7.00 13.20 6.96
C ALA A 28 8.18 13.95 7.61
N GLN A 29 8.10 14.27 8.91
CA GLN A 29 9.23 14.81 9.64
C GLN A 29 10.31 13.75 9.91
N TRP A 30 9.92 12.48 10.08
CA TRP A 30 10.86 11.38 10.35
C TRP A 30 11.51 10.80 9.08
N TYR A 31 10.78 10.75 7.96
CA TYR A 31 11.31 10.33 6.66
C TYR A 31 11.26 11.50 5.67
N PRO A 32 12.41 12.06 5.26
CA PRO A 32 12.44 13.15 4.30
C PRO A 32 11.86 12.72 2.96
N HIS A 33 11.34 13.71 2.23
CA HIS A 33 10.77 13.48 0.89
C HIS A 33 11.81 12.90 -0.06
N ASP A 34 11.39 11.90 -0.83
CA ASP A 34 12.26 11.21 -1.79
C ASP A 34 12.17 11.89 -3.15
N ILE A 35 13.17 12.71 -3.45
CA ILE A 35 13.29 13.52 -4.68
C ILE A 35 13.22 12.65 -5.95
N ASN A 36 13.63 11.38 -5.86
CA ASN A 36 13.62 10.46 -7.01
C ASN A 36 12.21 10.11 -7.47
N LYS A 37 11.19 10.38 -6.65
CA LYS A 37 9.78 10.17 -7.00
C LYS A 37 9.20 11.29 -7.85
N ASP A 38 9.87 12.44 -7.90
CA ASP A 38 9.40 13.62 -8.61
C ASP A 38 9.86 13.64 -10.08
N ASP A 39 11.04 13.07 -10.37
CA ASP A 39 11.58 13.02 -11.73
C ASP A 39 10.93 11.90 -12.57
N PRO A 40 10.14 12.22 -13.61
CA PRO A 40 9.46 11.23 -14.43
C PRO A 40 10.43 10.31 -15.19
N LEU A 41 11.64 10.76 -15.52
CA LEU A 41 12.62 9.96 -16.26
C LEU A 41 13.25 8.90 -15.36
N VAL A 42 13.55 9.26 -14.10
CA VAL A 42 14.08 8.34 -13.09
C VAL A 42 13.04 7.27 -12.76
N MET A 43 11.79 7.68 -12.54
CA MET A 43 10.68 6.76 -12.28
C MET A 43 10.44 5.79 -13.43
N ALA A 44 10.41 6.28 -14.67
CA ALA A 44 10.23 5.45 -15.86
C ALA A 44 11.36 4.41 -16.01
N ARG A 45 12.62 4.82 -15.78
CA ARG A 45 13.78 3.92 -15.85
C ARG A 45 13.68 2.80 -14.82
N GLN A 46 13.39 3.13 -13.56
CA GLN A 46 13.24 2.14 -12.49
C GLN A 46 12.09 1.16 -12.78
N GLN A 47 10.97 1.65 -13.32
CA GLN A 47 9.85 0.81 -13.73
C GLN A 47 10.25 -0.14 -14.86
N GLN A 48 10.99 0.35 -15.86
CA GLN A 48 11.47 -0.46 -16.98
C GLN A 48 12.41 -1.58 -16.52
N GLU A 49 13.36 -1.28 -15.64
CA GLU A 49 14.28 -2.26 -15.06
C GLU A 49 13.53 -3.33 -14.26
N ARG A 50 12.55 -2.90 -13.45
CA ARG A 50 11.68 -3.80 -12.69
C ARG A 50 10.91 -4.76 -13.61
N LEU A 51 10.34 -4.24 -14.70
CA LEU A 51 9.60 -5.04 -15.67
C LEU A 51 10.52 -6.03 -16.41
N SER A 52 11.69 -5.59 -16.86
CA SER A 52 12.69 -6.44 -17.50
C SER A 52 13.13 -7.61 -16.61
N LYS A 53 13.43 -7.33 -15.33
CA LYS A 53 13.76 -8.37 -14.35
C LYS A 53 12.62 -9.36 -14.15
N LEU A 54 11.39 -8.85 -14.06
CA LEU A 54 10.19 -9.68 -13.89
C LEU A 54 9.92 -10.56 -15.12
N GLU A 55 10.14 -10.05 -16.32
CA GLU A 55 10.03 -10.81 -17.56
C GLU A 55 11.07 -11.95 -17.60
N MET A 56 12.33 -11.66 -17.27
CA MET A 56 13.39 -12.66 -17.18
C MET A 56 13.06 -13.77 -16.17
N LEU A 57 12.54 -13.42 -14.98
CA LEU A 57 12.15 -14.40 -13.96
C LEU A 57 10.99 -15.29 -14.42
N LYS A 58 10.00 -14.70 -15.10
CA LYS A 58 8.88 -15.46 -15.69
C LYS A 58 9.36 -16.44 -16.75
N ARG A 59 10.26 -16.02 -17.64
CA ARG A 59 10.87 -16.90 -18.67
C ARG A 59 11.61 -18.09 -18.05
N ARG A 60 12.22 -17.90 -16.89
CA ARG A 60 12.96 -18.95 -16.16
C ARG A 60 12.09 -19.83 -15.25
N GLY A 61 10.77 -19.60 -15.18
CA GLY A 61 9.89 -20.28 -14.23
C GLY A 61 10.16 -19.94 -12.75
N LYS A 62 11.00 -18.93 -12.47
CA LYS A 62 11.32 -18.42 -11.13
C LYS A 62 10.50 -17.18 -10.78
N GLY A 63 9.44 -16.92 -11.54
CA GLY A 63 8.50 -15.84 -11.27
C GLY A 63 7.77 -16.08 -9.94
N PRO A 64 7.35 -15.01 -9.25
CA PRO A 64 6.52 -15.15 -8.06
C PRO A 64 5.25 -15.94 -8.41
N PRO A 65 4.83 -16.90 -7.57
CA PRO A 65 3.63 -17.70 -7.83
C PRO A 65 2.37 -16.82 -7.79
N LYS A 66 1.27 -17.31 -8.35
CA LYS A 66 -0.01 -16.60 -8.28
C LYS A 66 -0.39 -16.41 -6.81
N LYS A 67 -0.77 -15.19 -6.43
CA LYS A 67 -1.23 -14.88 -5.08
C LYS A 67 -2.38 -15.83 -4.71
N GLY A 68 -2.19 -16.65 -3.68
CA GLY A 68 -3.18 -17.67 -3.28
C GLY A 68 -2.85 -19.10 -3.75
N GLN A 69 -1.84 -19.29 -4.57
CA GLN A 69 -1.41 -20.59 -5.05
C GLN A 69 -0.59 -21.33 -3.96
N GLY A 70 -0.84 -22.63 -3.81
CA GLY A 70 -0.23 -23.49 -2.79
C GLY A 70 -1.19 -23.89 -1.67
N ARG A 71 -0.83 -24.89 -0.88
CA ARG A 71 -1.62 -25.33 0.28
C ARG A 71 -1.50 -24.29 1.40
N ARG A 72 -2.54 -23.48 1.59
CA ARG A 72 -2.72 -22.68 2.80
C ARG A 72 -3.42 -23.53 3.85
N ALA A 73 -3.02 -23.41 5.11
CA ALA A 73 -3.85 -23.92 6.20
C ALA A 73 -5.19 -23.17 6.17
N ALA A 74 -6.29 -23.90 5.96
CA ALA A 74 -7.62 -23.31 6.13
C ALA A 74 -7.80 -22.99 7.62
N LYS A 75 -8.06 -21.73 7.97
CA LYS A 75 -8.52 -21.40 9.33
C LYS A 75 -9.90 -22.03 9.49
N ARG A 76 -9.97 -23.17 10.18
CA ARG A 76 -11.23 -23.74 10.66
C ARG A 76 -11.56 -23.02 11.97
N ASN A 77 -12.67 -22.29 12.02
CA ASN A 77 -13.21 -21.83 13.30
C ASN A 77 -13.64 -23.07 14.09
N LYS A 78 -13.24 -23.14 15.36
CA LYS A 78 -13.72 -24.13 16.32
C LYS A 78 -15.08 -23.69 16.85
#